data_AF-A0A8R1TMZ9-F1
#
_entry.id   AF-A0A8R1TMZ9-F1
#
_cell.length_a   1.000
_cell.length_b   1.000
_cell.length_c   1.000
_cell.angle_alpha   90.00
_cell.angle_beta   90.00
_cell.angle_gamma   90.00
#
_symmetry.space_group_name_H-M   'P 1'
#
loop_
_entity.id
_entity.type
_entity.pdbx_description
1 polymer ?
#
loop_
_entity_poly.entity_id
_entity_poly.type
_entity_poly.pdbx_seq_one_letter_code
_entity_poly.pdbx_strand_id
1 'polypeptide(L)'
;MNFKIGILGGTGLEDLKIFTNAQELRVNTPFGLPSDALIEGKVGDNTCILLARHGRKHEISPTNVNYRANLWAVMQQGAKVILFTAACGSLKELTPCSFVFLDSVIDRTYKREVTFHDGKDGHPKGVCHIPMYPAYNEKLRQVLITSAEELKYKFFKTGTAICTEGPPFPSRAEIELYRSWNADIANMTVCPEVYLAKELGIPFATTAIVTDYDCWREDEKVSVDFVAQRMRESSDRVKTLFVTAIKKIGAMDWGNEIMEAKVYLAKELGIPFATTAIVTDYDCWREGEKVSVDFVAQRMRESSDRVKTLFVTAIKKIGAMDWGNEIMEAKKTARAGVMIDEHVVFDHLKY
;
A
#
# COMPACT_ATOMS: atom_id res chain seq x y z
N MET A 1 -17.63 5.83 -7.44
CA MET A 1 -17.09 4.55 -6.93
C MET A 1 -17.05 4.63 -5.42
N ASN A 2 -17.57 3.63 -4.72
CA ASN A 2 -17.49 3.59 -3.25
C ASN A 2 -16.03 3.34 -2.82
N PHE A 3 -15.57 4.08 -1.81
CA PHE A 3 -14.27 3.86 -1.18
C PHE A 3 -14.22 2.45 -0.56
N LYS A 4 -13.17 1.69 -0.85
CA LYS A 4 -12.95 0.35 -0.30
C LYS A 4 -11.58 0.24 0.35
N ILE A 5 -11.49 -0.55 1.40
CA ILE A 5 -10.24 -0.82 2.14
C ILE A 5 -9.80 -2.26 1.84
N GLY A 6 -8.61 -2.42 1.29
CA GLY A 6 -7.97 -3.72 1.13
C GLY A 6 -7.35 -4.20 2.44
N ILE A 7 -7.44 -5.49 2.70
CA ILE A 7 -6.82 -6.15 3.85
C ILE A 7 -6.06 -7.36 3.30
N LEU A 8 -4.73 -7.36 3.44
CA LEU A 8 -3.91 -8.51 3.10
C LEU A 8 -3.46 -9.19 4.38
N GLY A 9 -4.19 -10.27 4.70
CA GLY A 9 -4.01 -11.05 5.92
C GLY A 9 -2.94 -12.12 5.76
N GLY A 10 -2.08 -12.25 6.79
CA GLY A 10 -1.27 -13.43 7.00
C GLY A 10 -2.03 -14.48 7.81
N THR A 11 -1.29 -15.44 8.38
CA THR A 11 -1.81 -16.47 9.27
C THR A 11 -2.74 -15.87 10.35
N GLY A 12 -3.92 -16.44 10.55
CA GLY A 12 -4.80 -16.08 11.66
C GLY A 12 -5.78 -14.91 11.44
N LEU A 13 -5.79 -14.28 10.25
CA LEU A 13 -6.86 -13.35 9.83
C LEU A 13 -7.89 -13.98 8.87
N GLU A 14 -7.84 -15.30 8.68
CA GLU A 14 -8.73 -16.05 7.77
C GLU A 14 -10.19 -16.12 8.26
N ASP A 15 -10.44 -15.78 9.53
CA ASP A 15 -11.78 -15.81 10.12
C ASP A 15 -12.64 -14.63 9.63
N LEU A 16 -13.58 -14.95 8.73
CA LEU A 16 -14.49 -14.02 8.07
C LEU A 16 -15.50 -13.36 9.00
N LYS A 17 -15.57 -13.73 10.28
CA LYS A 17 -16.54 -13.19 11.25
C LYS A 17 -16.44 -11.68 11.48
N ILE A 18 -15.34 -11.04 11.07
CA ILE A 18 -15.22 -9.58 11.12
C ILE A 18 -16.12 -8.88 10.09
N PHE A 19 -16.55 -9.57 9.04
CA PHE A 19 -17.35 -9.01 7.96
C PHE A 19 -18.83 -9.36 8.09
N THR A 20 -19.68 -8.38 7.82
CA THR A 20 -21.08 -8.60 7.46
C THR A 20 -21.22 -8.63 5.94
N ASN A 21 -22.20 -9.39 5.44
CA ASN A 21 -22.49 -9.53 4.00
C ASN A 21 -21.27 -9.95 3.16
N ALA A 22 -20.47 -10.89 3.67
CA ALA A 22 -19.29 -11.37 2.98
C ALA A 22 -19.66 -12.15 1.69
N GLN A 23 -19.01 -11.81 0.58
CA GLN A 23 -19.11 -12.47 -0.72
C GLN A 23 -17.73 -12.84 -1.27
N GLU A 24 -17.63 -14.01 -1.89
CA GLU A 24 -16.39 -14.48 -2.53
C GLU A 24 -16.32 -13.99 -3.98
N LEU A 25 -15.20 -13.37 -4.35
CA LEU A 25 -14.91 -12.83 -5.67
C LEU A 25 -13.66 -13.51 -6.25
N ARG A 26 -13.84 -14.25 -7.34
CA ARG A 26 -12.73 -14.84 -8.10
C ARG A 26 -12.37 -13.95 -9.27
N VAL A 27 -11.11 -13.54 -9.34
CA VAL A 27 -10.65 -12.55 -10.32
C VAL A 27 -9.35 -13.04 -10.97
N ASN A 28 -9.16 -12.64 -12.23
CA ASN A 28 -7.92 -12.82 -12.96
C ASN A 28 -7.19 -11.48 -13.05
N THR A 29 -5.86 -11.52 -13.02
CA THR A 29 -5.04 -10.33 -13.23
C THR A 29 -4.08 -10.56 -14.41
N PRO A 30 -3.52 -9.50 -15.01
CA PRO A 30 -2.45 -9.64 -16.00
C PRO A 30 -1.26 -10.46 -15.47
N PHE A 31 -1.06 -10.48 -14.15
CA PHE A 31 0.06 -11.16 -13.47
C PHE A 31 -0.30 -12.59 -13.01
N GLY A 32 -1.44 -13.13 -13.46
CA GLY A 32 -1.94 -14.45 -13.07
C GLY A 32 -2.99 -14.41 -11.95
N LEU A 33 -3.15 -15.53 -11.26
CA LEU A 33 -4.14 -15.69 -10.20
C LEU A 33 -3.63 -15.12 -8.86
N PRO A 34 -4.48 -14.41 -8.10
CA PRO A 34 -4.22 -14.13 -6.70
C PRO A 34 -4.12 -15.42 -5.87
N SER A 35 -3.59 -15.30 -4.65
CA SER A 35 -3.32 -16.43 -3.75
C SER A 35 -4.59 -17.17 -3.30
N ASP A 36 -5.73 -16.48 -3.29
CA ASP A 36 -7.06 -17.05 -3.06
C ASP A 36 -8.11 -16.16 -3.73
N ALA A 37 -9.38 -16.55 -3.65
CA ALA A 37 -10.49 -15.65 -3.92
C ALA A 37 -10.48 -14.48 -2.92
N LEU A 38 -10.88 -13.31 -3.40
CA LEU A 38 -11.05 -12.12 -2.59
C LEU A 38 -12.37 -12.24 -1.85
N ILE A 39 -12.42 -11.80 -0.59
CA ILE A 39 -13.66 -11.75 0.18
C ILE A 39 -14.04 -10.30 0.37
N GLU A 40 -15.13 -9.86 -0.27
CA GLU A 40 -15.68 -8.53 -0.05
C GLU A 40 -16.76 -8.57 1.03
N GLY A 41 -16.70 -7.66 1.99
CA GLY A 41 -17.70 -7.55 3.04
C GLY A 41 -17.70 -6.18 3.68
N LYS A 42 -18.40 -6.03 4.80
CA LYS A 42 -18.50 -4.75 5.52
C LYS A 42 -18.01 -4.84 6.97
N VAL A 43 -17.35 -3.78 7.41
CA VAL A 43 -17.04 -3.49 8.81
C VAL A 43 -17.73 -2.17 9.19
N GLY A 44 -18.88 -2.26 9.84
CA GLY A 44 -19.79 -1.12 9.95
C GLY A 44 -20.27 -0.69 8.56
N ASP A 45 -20.12 0.59 8.22
CA ASP A 45 -20.49 1.13 6.91
C ASP A 45 -19.37 1.01 5.85
N ASN A 46 -18.18 0.57 6.27
CA ASN A 46 -17.00 0.52 5.41
C ASN A 46 -16.95 -0.79 4.62
N THR A 47 -16.79 -0.68 3.30
CA THR A 47 -16.60 -1.85 2.44
C THR A 47 -15.13 -2.26 2.45
N CYS A 48 -14.87 -3.54 2.73
CA CYS A 48 -13.54 -4.10 2.85
C CYS A 48 -13.37 -5.28 1.87
N ILE A 49 -12.14 -5.47 1.39
CA ILE A 49 -11.74 -6.59 0.54
C ILE A 49 -10.60 -7.30 1.26
N LEU A 50 -10.83 -8.54 1.69
CA LEU A 50 -9.82 -9.39 2.32
C LEU A 50 -9.21 -10.34 1.29
N LEU A 51 -7.90 -10.53 1.37
CA LEU A 51 -7.17 -11.57 0.65
C LEU A 51 -6.21 -12.29 1.60
N ALA A 52 -6.28 -13.62 1.62
CA ALA A 52 -5.34 -14.47 2.36
C ALA A 52 -4.05 -14.64 1.54
N ARG A 53 -2.94 -14.10 2.03
CA ARG A 53 -1.65 -14.07 1.31
C ARG A 53 -1.12 -15.44 0.92
N HIS A 54 -1.33 -16.44 1.77
CA HIS A 54 -0.80 -17.79 1.61
C HIS A 54 -1.86 -18.78 1.11
N GLY A 55 -3.03 -18.29 0.70
CA GLY A 55 -4.24 -19.11 0.57
C GLY A 55 -4.89 -19.38 1.93
N ARG A 56 -6.21 -19.64 1.96
CA ARG A 56 -6.95 -19.91 3.21
C ARG A 56 -6.55 -21.21 3.91
N LYS A 57 -5.80 -22.10 3.25
CA LYS A 57 -5.24 -23.32 3.85
C LYS A 57 -3.75 -23.18 4.14
N HIS A 58 -3.17 -21.98 3.96
CA HIS A 58 -1.76 -21.68 4.18
C HIS A 58 -0.81 -22.56 3.34
N GLU A 59 -1.19 -22.86 2.10
CA GLU A 59 -0.50 -23.80 1.21
C GLU A 59 0.60 -23.15 0.34
N ILE A 60 0.66 -21.82 0.28
CA ILE A 60 1.62 -21.08 -0.56
C ILE A 60 2.77 -20.54 0.32
N SER A 61 4.00 -20.99 0.08
CA SER A 61 5.18 -20.47 0.80
C SER A 61 5.44 -19.01 0.46
N PRO A 62 6.09 -18.22 1.35
CA PRO A 62 6.38 -16.80 1.10
C PRO A 62 7.06 -16.52 -0.24
N THR A 63 8.03 -17.34 -0.66
CA THR A 63 8.72 -17.22 -1.95
C THR A 63 7.78 -17.34 -3.16
N ASN A 64 6.72 -18.15 -3.06
CA ASN A 64 5.85 -18.50 -4.17
C ASN A 64 4.54 -17.69 -4.18
N VAL A 65 4.34 -16.77 -3.24
CA VAL A 65 3.18 -15.87 -3.24
C VAL A 65 3.22 -15.01 -4.50
N ASN A 66 2.10 -14.96 -5.22
CA ASN A 66 1.96 -14.07 -6.38
C ASN A 66 1.60 -12.65 -5.93
N TYR A 67 2.60 -11.94 -5.39
CA TYR A 67 2.43 -10.61 -4.81
C TYR A 67 1.82 -9.60 -5.79
N ARG A 68 2.19 -9.67 -7.08
CA ARG A 68 1.66 -8.80 -8.13
C ARG A 68 0.17 -9.04 -8.35
N ALA A 69 -0.24 -10.30 -8.52
CA ALA A 69 -1.65 -10.62 -8.68
C ALA A 69 -2.47 -10.25 -7.45
N ASN A 70 -1.94 -10.47 -6.25
CA ASN A 70 -2.61 -10.11 -4.99
C ASN A 70 -2.93 -8.61 -4.94
N LEU A 71 -1.93 -7.76 -5.12
CA LEU A 71 -2.13 -6.31 -5.03
C LEU A 71 -2.94 -5.76 -6.20
N TRP A 72 -2.69 -6.25 -7.41
CA TRP A 72 -3.44 -5.84 -8.58
C TRP A 72 -4.92 -6.17 -8.46
N ALA A 73 -5.25 -7.38 -7.97
CA ALA A 73 -6.63 -7.79 -7.76
C ALA A 73 -7.36 -6.89 -6.76
N VAL A 74 -6.74 -6.64 -5.60
CA VAL A 74 -7.34 -5.79 -4.55
C VAL A 74 -7.54 -4.36 -5.05
N MET A 75 -6.56 -3.80 -5.77
CA MET A 75 -6.67 -2.50 -6.45
C MET A 75 -7.79 -2.48 -7.50
N GLN A 76 -7.83 -3.49 -8.37
CA GLN A 76 -8.81 -3.61 -9.45
C GLN A 76 -10.24 -3.70 -8.90
N GLN A 77 -10.43 -4.34 -7.76
CA GLN A 77 -11.74 -4.40 -7.07
C GLN A 77 -12.11 -3.08 -6.37
N GLY A 78 -11.23 -2.08 -6.40
CA GLY A 78 -11.50 -0.71 -6.01
C GLY A 78 -10.88 -0.28 -4.69
N ALA A 79 -10.00 -1.09 -4.08
CA ALA A 79 -9.31 -0.69 -2.86
C ALA A 79 -8.53 0.62 -3.06
N LYS A 80 -8.68 1.53 -2.11
CA LYS A 80 -8.06 2.86 -2.10
C LYS A 80 -7.04 3.03 -0.98
N VAL A 81 -7.07 2.12 -0.01
CA VAL A 81 -6.14 2.02 1.12
C VAL A 81 -5.94 0.53 1.37
N ILE A 82 -4.73 0.12 1.73
CA ILE A 82 -4.42 -1.28 2.03
C ILE A 82 -3.80 -1.39 3.42
N LEU A 83 -4.43 -2.22 4.26
CA LEU A 83 -3.90 -2.68 5.54
C LEU A 83 -3.25 -4.04 5.37
N PHE A 84 -2.07 -4.21 5.94
CA PHE A 84 -1.28 -5.42 5.81
C PHE A 84 -0.86 -5.94 7.19
N THR A 85 -0.89 -7.26 7.38
CA THR A 85 -0.33 -7.92 8.56
C THR A 85 0.82 -8.86 8.22
N ALA A 86 1.84 -8.87 9.07
CA ALA A 86 2.96 -9.82 9.01
C ALA A 86 3.28 -10.37 10.40
N ALA A 87 3.36 -11.70 10.54
CA ALA A 87 4.02 -12.32 11.70
C ALA A 87 5.54 -12.10 11.60
N CYS A 88 6.20 -11.84 12.72
CA CYS A 88 7.64 -11.57 12.73
C CYS A 88 8.36 -12.03 13.99
N GLY A 89 9.63 -12.39 13.83
CA GLY A 89 10.56 -12.56 14.93
C GLY A 89 11.15 -11.21 15.34
N SER A 90 11.27 -10.94 16.63
CA SER A 90 11.93 -9.74 17.12
C SER A 90 13.44 -9.91 17.11
N LEU A 91 14.14 -8.91 16.59
CA LEU A 91 15.59 -8.78 16.63
C LEU A 91 16.04 -7.87 17.77
N LYS A 92 15.12 -7.44 18.64
CA LYS A 92 15.35 -6.58 19.80
C LYS A 92 14.53 -7.11 20.99
N GLU A 93 14.48 -6.35 22.06
CA GLU A 93 13.64 -6.64 23.23
C GLU A 93 12.13 -6.31 22.99
N LEU A 94 11.62 -6.54 21.78
CA LEU A 94 10.19 -6.35 21.48
C LEU A 94 9.45 -7.61 21.91
N THR A 95 8.51 -7.47 22.85
CA THR A 95 7.87 -8.65 23.45
C THR A 95 6.88 -9.32 22.49
N PRO A 96 6.80 -10.66 22.45
CA PRO A 96 5.75 -11.37 21.74
C PRO A 96 4.34 -10.84 22.05
N CYS A 97 3.44 -10.95 21.07
CA CYS A 97 2.09 -10.38 21.05
C CYS A 97 2.05 -8.85 21.09
N SER A 98 3.18 -8.14 20.93
CA SER A 98 3.16 -6.70 20.65
C SER A 98 3.04 -6.44 19.15
N PHE A 99 2.64 -5.21 18.81
CA PHE A 99 2.59 -4.76 17.42
C PHE A 99 3.75 -3.82 17.10
N VAL A 100 4.24 -3.87 15.87
CA VAL A 100 5.20 -2.88 15.34
C VAL A 100 4.61 -2.27 14.08
N PHE A 101 4.42 -0.95 14.07
CA PHE A 101 3.96 -0.24 12.89
C PHE A 101 5.17 0.16 12.05
N LEU A 102 5.47 -0.63 11.02
CA LEU A 102 6.70 -0.46 10.26
C LEU A 102 6.77 0.88 9.54
N ASP A 103 7.94 1.50 9.53
CA ASP A 103 8.29 2.71 8.75
C ASP A 103 9.36 2.43 7.69
N SER A 104 10.09 1.33 7.81
CA SER A 104 11.18 0.98 6.89
C SER A 104 11.32 -0.53 6.70
N VAL A 105 12.09 -0.91 5.67
CA VAL A 105 12.39 -2.31 5.32
C VAL A 105 13.83 -2.43 4.82
N ILE A 106 14.42 -3.61 5.00
CA ILE A 106 15.66 -4.06 4.37
C ILE A 106 15.34 -5.35 3.60
N ASP A 107 15.69 -5.40 2.33
CA ASP A 107 15.38 -6.53 1.47
C ASP A 107 16.52 -7.55 1.42
N ARG A 108 16.20 -8.81 1.71
CA ARG A 108 17.06 -9.98 1.51
C ARG A 108 16.36 -11.07 0.68
N THR A 109 15.28 -10.70 -0.01
CA THR A 109 14.64 -11.56 -1.00
C THR A 109 15.44 -11.51 -2.31
N TYR A 110 15.31 -12.56 -3.13
CA TYR A 110 16.11 -12.68 -4.36
C TYR A 110 15.38 -13.39 -5.51
N LYS A 111 14.24 -14.04 -5.26
CA LYS A 111 13.54 -14.84 -6.29
C LYS A 111 12.25 -14.18 -6.81
N ARG A 112 11.80 -13.11 -6.18
CA ARG A 112 10.44 -12.57 -6.34
C ARG A 112 10.36 -11.56 -7.47
N GLU A 113 9.21 -11.50 -8.13
CA GLU A 113 8.88 -10.43 -9.10
C GLU A 113 8.54 -9.16 -8.31
N VAL A 114 9.38 -8.12 -8.41
CA VAL A 114 9.32 -6.93 -7.54
C VAL A 114 8.69 -5.69 -8.17
N THR A 115 8.29 -5.75 -9.44
CA THR A 115 7.68 -4.63 -10.17
C THR A 115 6.53 -5.08 -11.07
N PHE A 116 5.57 -4.20 -11.32
CA PHE A 116 4.58 -4.40 -12.38
C PHE A 116 5.15 -4.06 -13.77
N HIS A 117 6.19 -3.24 -13.84
CA HIS A 117 6.79 -2.72 -15.06
C HIS A 117 7.97 -3.62 -15.51
N ASP A 118 7.68 -4.89 -15.79
CA ASP A 118 8.69 -5.93 -16.07
C ASP A 118 9.03 -6.11 -17.57
N GLY A 119 8.47 -5.25 -18.43
CA GLY A 119 8.69 -5.28 -19.89
C GLY A 119 7.95 -6.38 -20.65
N LYS A 120 7.23 -7.30 -19.98
CA LYS A 120 6.51 -8.39 -20.65
C LYS A 120 5.26 -7.87 -21.37
N ASP A 121 4.77 -8.66 -22.32
CA ASP A 121 3.52 -8.34 -23.03
C ASP A 121 2.29 -8.52 -22.16
N GLY A 122 1.34 -7.59 -22.30
CA GLY A 122 0.14 -7.52 -21.45
C GLY A 122 0.36 -6.88 -20.08
N HIS A 123 1.60 -6.56 -19.70
CA HIS A 123 1.92 -5.85 -18.45
C HIS A 123 2.08 -4.33 -18.67
N PRO A 124 2.02 -3.52 -17.60
CA PRO A 124 2.42 -2.11 -17.64
C PRO A 124 3.79 -1.94 -18.30
N LYS A 125 3.84 -0.99 -19.23
CA LYS A 125 5.01 -0.73 -20.06
C LYS A 125 5.89 0.36 -19.45
N GLY A 126 7.14 0.46 -19.89
CA GLY A 126 8.11 1.41 -19.37
C GLY A 126 8.94 0.83 -18.23
N VAL A 127 9.74 1.68 -17.59
CA VAL A 127 10.60 1.33 -16.45
C VAL A 127 10.14 2.17 -15.27
N CYS A 128 9.85 1.53 -14.13
CA CYS A 128 9.42 2.22 -12.92
C CYS A 128 10.55 2.20 -11.87
N HIS A 129 11.09 3.37 -11.56
CA HIS A 129 12.09 3.55 -10.50
C HIS A 129 11.44 4.18 -9.27
N ILE A 130 10.52 3.47 -8.62
CA ILE A 130 9.74 4.04 -7.51
C ILE A 130 10.64 4.38 -6.31
N PRO A 131 10.71 5.65 -5.89
CA PRO A 131 11.47 6.03 -4.70
C PRO A 131 10.81 5.44 -3.46
N MET A 132 11.59 4.75 -2.62
CA MET A 132 11.04 4.02 -1.47
C MET A 132 10.89 4.83 -0.19
N TYR A 133 11.40 6.07 -0.11
CA TYR A 133 11.14 6.93 1.06
C TYR A 133 9.90 7.82 0.85
N PRO A 134 8.99 7.93 1.83
CA PRO A 134 8.79 6.99 2.96
C PRO A 134 8.26 5.64 2.45
N ALA A 135 8.59 4.53 3.12
CA ALA A 135 8.21 3.19 2.63
C ALA A 135 6.72 2.89 2.81
N TYR A 136 6.11 3.51 3.81
CA TYR A 136 4.72 3.33 4.19
C TYR A 136 4.01 4.69 4.24
N ASN A 137 2.69 4.69 4.08
CA ASN A 137 1.91 5.93 4.15
C ASN A 137 1.77 6.40 5.60
N GLU A 138 2.32 7.57 5.92
CA GLU A 138 2.40 8.06 7.31
C GLU A 138 1.01 8.30 7.93
N LYS A 139 0.09 8.89 7.18
CA LYS A 139 -1.29 9.11 7.64
C LYS A 139 -1.96 7.80 8.05
N LEU A 140 -1.79 6.74 7.26
CA LEU A 140 -2.33 5.41 7.56
C LEU A 140 -1.64 4.77 8.77
N ARG A 141 -0.32 4.94 8.92
CA ARG A 141 0.40 4.50 10.12
C ARG A 141 -0.14 5.19 11.38
N GLN A 142 -0.39 6.50 11.32
CA GLN A 142 -0.95 7.24 12.46
C GLN A 142 -2.37 6.77 12.83
N VAL A 143 -3.20 6.38 11.85
CA VAL A 143 -4.50 5.75 12.15
C VAL A 143 -4.32 4.45 12.93
N LEU A 144 -3.36 3.61 12.54
CA LEU A 144 -3.07 2.36 13.24
C LEU A 144 -2.50 2.60 14.65
N ILE A 145 -1.55 3.53 14.80
CA ILE A 145 -0.94 3.92 16.07
C ILE A 145 -2.02 4.41 17.05
N THR A 146 -2.81 5.41 16.64
CA THR A 146 -3.86 5.98 17.50
C THR A 146 -4.97 4.98 17.81
N SER A 147 -5.24 4.00 16.93
CA SER A 147 -6.16 2.90 17.23
C SER A 147 -5.59 1.92 18.27
N ALA A 148 -4.29 1.64 18.24
CA ALA A 148 -3.64 0.81 19.25
C ALA A 148 -3.54 1.53 20.61
N GLU A 149 -3.33 2.85 20.62
CA GLU A 149 -3.37 3.70 21.82
C GLU A 149 -4.75 3.65 22.48
N GLU A 150 -5.82 3.84 21.70
CA GLU A 150 -7.21 3.75 22.16
C GLU A 150 -7.55 2.39 22.78
N LEU A 151 -7.07 1.31 22.16
CA LEU A 151 -7.25 -0.07 22.63
C LEU A 151 -6.29 -0.47 23.77
N LYS A 152 -5.39 0.44 24.19
CA LYS A 152 -4.37 0.21 25.23
C LYS A 152 -3.50 -1.03 24.96
N TYR A 153 -3.24 -1.31 23.68
CA TYR A 153 -2.36 -2.40 23.29
C TYR A 153 -0.89 -2.00 23.44
N LYS A 154 -0.02 -3.00 23.67
CA LYS A 154 1.43 -2.80 23.59
C LYS A 154 1.87 -2.77 22.13
N PHE A 155 2.52 -1.69 21.73
CA PHE A 155 3.03 -1.52 20.37
C PHE A 155 4.29 -0.65 20.33
N PHE A 156 4.95 -0.66 19.18
CA PHE A 156 6.09 0.18 18.85
C PHE A 156 5.75 1.04 17.62
N LYS A 157 6.02 2.36 17.71
CA LYS A 157 5.61 3.36 16.71
C LYS A 157 6.39 3.30 15.41
N THR A 158 7.57 2.69 15.42
CA THR A 158 8.48 2.56 14.27
C THR A 158 9.12 1.19 14.32
N GLY A 159 9.67 0.76 13.18
CA GLY A 159 10.39 -0.50 13.07
C GLY A 159 10.88 -0.74 11.64
N THR A 160 12.15 -1.13 11.52
CA THR A 160 12.77 -1.60 10.29
C THR A 160 12.68 -3.11 10.22
N ALA A 161 12.00 -3.62 9.20
CA ALA A 161 11.88 -5.05 8.96
C ALA A 161 12.96 -5.58 8.01
N ILE A 162 13.71 -6.60 8.42
CA ILE A 162 14.50 -7.41 7.47
C ILE A 162 13.59 -8.46 6.83
N CYS A 163 13.44 -8.42 5.51
CA CYS A 163 12.63 -9.38 4.76
C CYS A 163 13.52 -10.44 4.14
N THR A 164 13.51 -11.65 4.69
CA THR A 164 14.27 -12.80 4.16
C THR A 164 13.44 -13.57 3.14
N GLU A 165 14.11 -14.36 2.28
CA GLU A 165 13.40 -15.13 1.24
C GLU A 165 12.52 -16.25 1.83
N GLY A 166 12.97 -16.94 2.88
CA GLY A 166 12.36 -18.18 3.32
C GLY A 166 12.49 -19.31 2.28
N PRO A 167 11.83 -20.47 2.48
CA PRO A 167 11.02 -20.81 3.65
C PRO A 167 11.79 -21.14 4.96
N PRO A 168 13.11 -21.42 5.02
CA PRO A 168 13.72 -21.69 6.32
C PRO A 168 13.77 -20.41 7.17
N PHE A 169 13.61 -20.55 8.47
CA PHE A 169 14.01 -19.50 9.42
C PHE A 169 15.53 -19.27 9.32
N PRO A 170 16.01 -18.03 9.53
CA PRO A 170 17.44 -17.75 9.41
C PRO A 170 18.25 -18.47 10.49
N SER A 171 19.52 -18.72 10.19
CA SER A 171 20.50 -19.17 11.17
C SER A 171 20.83 -18.07 12.18
N ARG A 172 21.32 -18.44 13.37
CA ARG A 172 21.76 -17.48 14.38
C ARG A 172 22.81 -16.49 13.85
N ALA A 173 23.71 -16.95 12.99
CA ALA A 173 24.71 -16.06 12.37
C ALA A 173 24.07 -14.98 11.49
N GLU A 174 23.04 -15.33 10.72
CA GLU A 174 22.27 -14.36 9.93
C GLU A 174 21.51 -13.39 10.82
N ILE A 175 20.89 -13.88 11.90
CA ILE A 175 20.17 -13.04 12.87
C ILE A 175 21.10 -12.06 13.57
N GLU A 176 22.29 -12.48 14.02
CA GLU A 176 23.26 -11.56 14.62
C GLU A 176 23.77 -10.52 13.61
N LEU A 177 23.93 -10.89 12.34
CA LEU A 177 24.22 -9.94 11.27
C LEU A 177 23.08 -8.90 11.13
N TYR A 178 21.82 -9.34 11.05
CA TYR A 178 20.69 -8.42 10.93
C TYR A 178 20.52 -7.52 12.16
N ARG A 179 20.82 -8.03 13.35
CA ARG A 179 20.89 -7.24 14.60
C ARG A 179 21.99 -6.19 14.54
N SER A 180 23.16 -6.52 13.99
CA SER A 180 24.25 -5.56 13.77
C SER A 180 23.89 -4.45 12.78
N TRP A 181 22.95 -4.71 11.86
CA TRP A 181 22.36 -3.71 10.97
C TRP A 181 21.24 -2.89 11.64
N ASN A 182 20.98 -3.13 12.93
CA ASN A 182 19.96 -2.47 13.73
C ASN A 182 18.51 -2.68 13.24
N ALA A 183 18.24 -3.77 12.51
CA ALA A 183 16.88 -4.16 12.17
C ALA A 183 16.08 -4.51 13.45
N ASP A 184 14.78 -4.22 13.45
CA ASP A 184 13.91 -4.40 14.62
C ASP A 184 13.23 -5.77 14.63
N ILE A 185 12.82 -6.24 13.45
CA ILE A 185 12.08 -7.49 13.27
C ILE A 185 12.50 -8.21 11.99
N ALA A 186 12.40 -9.54 11.98
CA ALA A 186 12.59 -10.40 10.81
C ALA A 186 11.25 -10.95 10.32
N ASN A 187 11.02 -10.91 9.01
CA ASN A 187 9.83 -11.42 8.35
C ASN A 187 10.17 -11.99 6.96
N MET A 188 9.20 -12.59 6.27
CA MET A 188 9.38 -13.18 4.94
C MET A 188 8.44 -12.63 3.86
N THR A 189 7.60 -11.62 4.13
CA THR A 189 6.47 -11.22 3.25
C THR A 189 6.33 -9.73 3.00
N VAL A 190 6.96 -8.85 3.80
CA VAL A 190 6.81 -7.38 3.62
C VAL A 190 7.35 -6.89 2.28
N CYS A 191 8.37 -7.53 1.73
CA CYS A 191 8.88 -7.30 0.38
C CYS A 191 8.47 -8.47 -0.53
N PRO A 192 7.97 -8.24 -1.75
CA PRO A 192 7.86 -6.96 -2.44
C PRO A 192 6.52 -6.22 -2.26
N GLU A 193 5.63 -6.64 -1.34
CA GLU A 193 4.30 -6.00 -1.21
C GLU A 193 4.36 -4.50 -0.97
N VAL A 194 5.31 -4.04 -0.16
CA VAL A 194 5.49 -2.60 0.09
C VAL A 194 5.89 -1.84 -1.19
N TYR A 195 6.72 -2.44 -2.07
CA TYR A 195 7.13 -1.81 -3.33
C TYR A 195 5.97 -1.75 -4.31
N LEU A 196 5.28 -2.88 -4.48
CA LEU A 196 4.17 -3.01 -5.40
C LEU A 196 3.01 -2.09 -4.97
N ALA A 197 2.72 -1.97 -3.67
CA ALA A 197 1.67 -1.07 -3.21
C ALA A 197 1.99 0.39 -3.56
N LYS A 198 3.28 0.76 -3.50
CA LYS A 198 3.76 2.07 -3.89
C LYS A 198 3.67 2.30 -5.40
N GLU A 199 4.04 1.30 -6.21
CA GLU A 199 3.84 1.34 -7.67
C GLU A 199 2.36 1.46 -8.07
N LEU A 200 1.41 0.99 -7.26
CA LEU A 200 -0.03 1.19 -7.51
C LEU A 200 -0.56 2.57 -7.10
N GLY A 201 0.24 3.37 -6.41
CA GLY A 201 -0.17 4.66 -5.86
C GLY A 201 -1.27 4.53 -4.79
N ILE A 202 -1.22 3.46 -3.98
CA ILE A 202 -2.20 3.19 -2.93
C ILE A 202 -1.56 3.37 -1.55
N PRO A 203 -2.13 4.19 -0.65
CA PRO A 203 -1.76 4.22 0.75
C PRO A 203 -1.70 2.83 1.38
N PHE A 204 -0.52 2.46 1.89
CA PHE A 204 -0.19 1.13 2.39
C PHE A 204 0.53 1.20 3.73
N ALA A 205 0.16 0.33 4.67
CA ALA A 205 0.80 0.23 5.98
C ALA A 205 0.81 -1.21 6.50
N THR A 206 1.92 -1.59 7.13
CA THR A 206 2.11 -2.90 7.76
C THR A 206 1.97 -2.81 9.28
N THR A 207 1.10 -3.67 9.83
CA THR A 207 1.10 -4.03 11.25
C THR A 207 1.85 -5.35 11.41
N ALA A 208 3.08 -5.29 11.91
CA ALA A 208 3.84 -6.48 12.23
C ALA A 208 3.44 -7.00 13.63
N ILE A 209 3.33 -8.32 13.77
CA ILE A 209 2.88 -9.01 14.97
C ILE A 209 4.05 -9.83 15.46
N VAL A 210 4.64 -9.43 16.59
CA VAL A 210 5.80 -10.11 17.14
C VAL A 210 5.38 -11.47 17.70
N THR A 211 5.92 -12.55 17.17
CA THR A 211 5.58 -13.92 17.59
C THR A 211 6.66 -14.54 18.47
N ASP A 212 7.92 -14.19 18.24
CA ASP A 212 9.07 -14.87 18.83
C ASP A 212 10.29 -13.92 18.85
N TYR A 213 11.40 -14.37 19.41
CA TYR A 213 12.70 -13.70 19.37
C TYR A 213 13.66 -14.33 18.34
N ASP A 214 13.13 -14.93 17.29
CA ASP A 214 13.87 -15.66 16.27
C ASP A 214 14.79 -16.74 16.90
N CYS A 215 16.12 -16.58 16.83
CA CYS A 215 17.08 -17.52 17.42
C CYS A 215 18.32 -16.86 18.04
N TRP A 216 18.25 -15.57 18.41
CA TRP A 216 19.37 -14.88 19.08
C TRP A 216 19.38 -15.07 20.60
N ARG A 217 18.26 -15.48 21.19
CA ARG A 217 18.17 -15.89 22.60
C ARG A 217 18.55 -17.36 22.76
N GLU A 218 19.22 -17.69 23.86
CA GLU A 218 19.63 -19.07 24.16
C GLU A 218 18.42 -19.96 24.53
N ASP A 219 17.41 -19.38 25.18
CA ASP A 219 16.26 -20.06 25.76
C ASP A 219 15.02 -20.13 24.85
N GLU A 220 15.03 -19.42 23.72
CA GLU A 220 13.91 -19.39 22.77
C GLU A 220 14.39 -19.63 21.34
N LYS A 221 13.73 -20.56 20.64
CA LYS A 221 13.97 -20.85 19.22
C LYS A 221 12.64 -20.83 18.49
N VAL A 222 12.59 -20.04 17.41
CA VAL A 222 11.43 -20.00 16.53
C VAL A 222 11.11 -21.39 15.97
N SER A 223 9.82 -21.70 15.93
CA SER A 223 9.27 -22.88 15.26
C SER A 223 7.89 -22.55 14.70
N VAL A 224 7.44 -23.31 13.71
CA VAL A 224 6.12 -23.12 13.08
C VAL A 224 5.01 -23.21 14.12
N ASP A 225 5.07 -24.17 15.04
CA ASP A 225 4.06 -24.36 16.09
C ASP A 225 4.02 -23.19 17.06
N PHE A 226 5.18 -22.67 17.45
CA PHE A 226 5.30 -21.52 18.35
C PHE A 226 4.73 -20.25 17.71
N VAL A 227 5.09 -19.99 16.45
CA VAL A 227 4.53 -18.88 15.66
C VAL A 227 3.00 -19.02 15.54
N ALA A 228 2.51 -20.21 15.18
CA ALA A 228 1.08 -20.47 15.03
C ALA A 228 0.31 -20.27 16.34
N GLN A 229 0.87 -20.70 17.48
CA GLN A 229 0.29 -20.47 18.80
C GLN A 229 0.19 -18.97 19.11
N ARG A 230 1.29 -18.23 18.94
CA ARG A 230 1.35 -16.79 19.24
C ARG A 230 0.46 -15.96 18.33
N MET A 231 0.28 -16.40 17.08
CA MET A 231 -0.68 -15.80 16.16
C MET A 231 -2.13 -16.06 16.59
N ARG A 232 -2.47 -17.24 17.11
CA ARG A 232 -3.80 -17.49 17.72
C ARG A 232 -4.05 -16.58 18.92
N GLU A 233 -3.07 -16.42 19.81
CA GLU A 233 -3.15 -15.53 20.97
C GLU A 233 -3.32 -14.05 20.57
N SER A 234 -2.80 -13.66 19.40
CA SER A 234 -2.84 -12.28 18.91
C SER A 234 -4.02 -11.99 17.96
N SER A 235 -4.64 -13.03 17.38
CA SER A 235 -5.64 -12.89 16.30
C SER A 235 -6.79 -11.95 16.67
N ASP A 236 -7.40 -12.12 17.84
CA ASP A 236 -8.53 -11.29 18.28
C ASP A 236 -8.12 -9.83 18.50
N ARG A 237 -6.90 -9.59 18.99
CA ARG A 237 -6.36 -8.23 19.16
C ARG A 237 -6.11 -7.56 17.81
N VAL A 238 -5.60 -8.30 16.83
CA VAL A 238 -5.38 -7.78 15.46
C VAL A 238 -6.73 -7.48 14.79
N LYS A 239 -7.72 -8.38 14.89
CA LYS A 239 -9.09 -8.14 14.39
C LYS A 239 -9.68 -6.88 15.02
N THR A 240 -9.59 -6.74 16.34
CA THR A 240 -10.11 -5.58 17.07
C THR A 240 -9.40 -4.28 16.63
N LEU A 241 -8.07 -4.31 16.51
CA LEU A 241 -7.29 -3.19 15.99
C LEU A 241 -7.75 -2.77 14.60
N PHE A 242 -7.90 -3.73 13.68
CA PHE A 242 -8.29 -3.47 12.30
C PHE A 242 -9.72 -2.95 12.22
N VAL A 243 -10.66 -3.48 13.00
CA VAL A 243 -12.03 -2.96 13.06
C VAL A 243 -12.05 -1.49 13.53
N THR A 244 -11.28 -1.15 14.56
CA THR A 244 -11.14 0.24 15.03
C THR A 244 -10.50 1.14 13.96
N ALA A 245 -9.41 0.68 13.35
CA ALA A 245 -8.71 1.43 12.31
C ALA A 245 -9.58 1.65 11.06
N ILE A 246 -10.30 0.62 10.60
CA ILE A 246 -11.19 0.68 9.43
C ILE A 246 -12.27 1.76 9.61
N LYS A 247 -12.87 1.87 10.80
CA LYS A 247 -13.84 2.93 11.10
C LYS A 247 -13.24 4.32 10.96
N LYS A 248 -12.00 4.53 11.45
CA LYS A 248 -11.29 5.81 11.31
C LYS A 248 -10.89 6.09 9.86
N ILE A 249 -10.35 5.11 9.15
CA ILE A 249 -9.97 5.21 7.73
C ILE A 249 -11.18 5.63 6.89
N GLY A 250 -12.32 5.00 7.12
CA GLY A 250 -13.57 5.29 6.41
C GLY A 250 -14.14 6.69 6.61
N ALA A 251 -13.82 7.32 7.75
CA ALA A 251 -14.24 8.68 8.07
C ALA A 251 -13.28 9.76 7.56
N MET A 252 -12.12 9.37 7.00
CA MET A 252 -11.10 10.29 6.49
C MET A 252 -11.17 10.45 4.97
N ASP A 253 -10.78 11.62 4.48
CA ASP A 253 -10.53 11.83 3.05
C ASP A 253 -9.09 11.41 2.71
N TRP A 254 -8.96 10.58 1.66
CA TRP A 254 -7.70 10.05 1.14
C TRP A 254 -7.39 10.59 -0.26
N GLY A 255 -8.20 11.50 -0.80
CA GLY A 255 -8.07 12.03 -2.14
C GLY A 255 -6.70 12.63 -2.41
N ASN A 256 -6.19 13.45 -1.48
CA ASN A 256 -4.88 14.08 -1.60
C ASN A 256 -3.74 13.05 -1.59
N GLU A 257 -3.72 12.13 -0.62
CA GLU A 257 -2.66 11.11 -0.52
C GLU A 257 -2.63 10.19 -1.74
N ILE A 258 -3.79 9.80 -2.27
CA ILE A 258 -3.87 9.00 -3.49
C ILE A 258 -3.44 9.82 -4.71
N MET A 259 -3.84 11.09 -4.78
CA MET A 259 -3.44 11.98 -5.87
C MET A 259 -1.93 12.21 -5.86
N GLU A 260 -1.33 12.52 -4.73
CA GLU A 260 0.11 12.72 -4.57
C GLU A 260 0.89 11.46 -5.00
N ALA A 261 0.47 10.29 -4.52
CA ALA A 261 1.11 9.03 -4.89
C ALA A 261 1.03 8.76 -6.41
N LYS A 262 -0.12 9.07 -7.04
CA LYS A 262 -0.31 8.92 -8.49
C LYS A 262 0.43 9.94 -9.33
N VAL A 263 0.46 11.20 -8.90
CA VAL A 263 1.23 12.27 -9.58
C VAL A 263 2.70 11.93 -9.54
N TYR A 264 3.18 11.40 -8.41
CA TYR A 264 4.56 10.96 -8.27
C TYR A 264 4.88 9.81 -9.22
N LEU A 265 4.02 8.78 -9.27
CA LEU A 265 4.16 7.68 -10.23
C LEU A 265 4.14 8.18 -11.69
N ALA A 266 3.24 9.10 -12.03
CA ALA A 266 3.14 9.66 -13.37
C ALA A 266 4.43 10.39 -13.78
N LYS A 267 5.05 11.14 -12.85
CA LYS A 267 6.36 11.78 -13.06
C LYS A 267 7.44 10.74 -13.37
N GLU A 268 7.52 9.68 -12.57
CA GLU A 268 8.53 8.61 -12.75
C GLU A 268 8.34 7.86 -14.07
N LEU A 269 7.10 7.69 -14.53
CA LEU A 269 6.78 7.05 -15.81
C LEU A 269 6.90 8.00 -17.01
N GLY A 270 7.27 9.27 -16.80
CA GLY A 270 7.38 10.28 -17.86
C GLY A 270 6.03 10.63 -18.52
N ILE A 271 4.92 10.43 -17.82
CA ILE A 271 3.58 10.69 -18.33
C ILE A 271 3.28 12.19 -18.18
N PRO A 272 2.98 12.93 -19.27
CA PRO A 272 2.59 14.34 -19.18
C PRO A 272 1.32 14.48 -18.33
N PHE A 273 1.33 15.41 -17.37
CA PHE A 273 0.17 15.70 -16.53
C PHE A 273 -0.03 17.22 -16.39
N ALA A 274 -1.28 17.65 -16.26
CA ALA A 274 -1.65 19.04 -16.02
C ALA A 274 -2.49 19.14 -14.74
N THR A 275 -2.19 20.13 -13.90
CA THR A 275 -2.94 20.42 -12.67
C THR A 275 -3.40 21.87 -12.68
N THR A 276 -4.62 22.14 -12.23
CA THR A 276 -5.10 23.50 -11.92
C THR A 276 -5.43 23.60 -10.45
N ALA A 277 -4.97 24.65 -9.78
CA ALA A 277 -5.36 24.96 -8.41
C ALA A 277 -6.38 26.12 -8.40
N ILE A 278 -7.34 26.08 -7.49
CA ILE A 278 -8.26 27.20 -7.22
C ILE A 278 -7.76 27.89 -5.95
N VAL A 279 -7.40 29.16 -6.06
CA VAL A 279 -7.13 29.98 -4.87
C VAL A 279 -8.48 30.40 -4.28
N THR A 280 -8.80 29.87 -3.10
CA THR A 280 -10.11 30.11 -2.45
C THR A 280 -10.10 31.27 -1.46
N ASP A 281 -8.93 31.63 -0.94
CA ASP A 281 -8.77 32.67 0.05
C ASP A 281 -7.32 33.18 0.06
N TYR A 282 -7.05 34.16 0.91
CA TYR A 282 -5.74 34.78 1.09
C TYR A 282 -5.18 34.51 2.49
N ASP A 283 -5.47 33.37 3.13
CA ASP A 283 -4.89 32.94 4.42
C ASP A 283 -4.57 34.10 5.39
N CYS A 284 -5.57 34.96 5.63
CA CYS A 284 -5.54 36.07 6.58
C CYS A 284 -4.47 37.16 6.39
N TRP A 285 -3.65 37.15 5.32
CA TRP A 285 -2.56 38.15 5.16
C TRP A 285 -3.02 39.47 4.52
N ARG A 286 -4.25 39.53 4.01
CA ARG A 286 -4.81 40.71 3.35
C ARG A 286 -5.78 41.44 4.29
N GLU A 287 -5.44 42.67 4.69
CA GLU A 287 -6.31 43.50 5.54
C GLU A 287 -7.71 43.63 4.92
N GLY A 288 -8.74 43.35 5.73
CA GLY A 288 -10.16 43.47 5.35
C GLY A 288 -10.84 42.19 4.86
N GLU A 289 -10.12 41.10 4.59
CA GLU A 289 -10.75 39.80 4.25
C GLU A 289 -10.80 38.87 5.47
N LYS A 290 -11.99 38.38 5.82
CA LYS A 290 -12.20 37.32 6.83
C LYS A 290 -12.45 35.99 6.12
N VAL A 291 -11.58 35.00 6.33
CA VAL A 291 -11.81 33.64 5.86
C VAL A 291 -12.95 33.01 6.65
N SER A 292 -13.95 32.50 5.95
CA SER A 292 -15.02 31.69 6.53
C SER A 292 -15.29 30.48 5.63
N VAL A 293 -15.82 29.40 6.22
CA VAL A 293 -16.23 28.21 5.45
C VAL A 293 -17.24 28.59 4.37
N ASP A 294 -18.17 29.50 4.66
CA ASP A 294 -19.15 30.00 3.69
C ASP A 294 -18.48 30.74 2.53
N PHE A 295 -17.47 31.55 2.82
CA PHE A 295 -16.72 32.30 1.81
C PHE A 295 -15.89 31.38 0.90
N VAL A 296 -15.20 30.39 1.49
CA VAL A 296 -14.46 29.36 0.75
C VAL A 296 -15.42 28.55 -0.14
N ALA A 297 -16.56 28.11 0.40
CA ALA A 297 -17.57 27.38 -0.35
C ALA A 297 -18.21 28.22 -1.47
N GLN A 298 -18.46 29.52 -1.23
CA GLN A 298 -18.93 30.45 -2.24
C GLN A 298 -17.91 30.62 -3.37
N ARG A 299 -16.64 30.91 -3.05
CA ARG A 299 -15.59 31.06 -4.07
C ARG A 299 -15.33 29.77 -4.83
N MET A 300 -15.43 28.61 -4.17
CA MET A 300 -15.39 27.31 -4.85
C MET A 300 -16.56 27.17 -5.83
N ARG A 301 -17.79 27.54 -5.46
CA ARG A 301 -18.95 27.51 -6.37
C ARG A 301 -18.76 28.46 -7.57
N GLU A 302 -18.38 29.71 -7.31
CA GLU A 302 -18.15 30.72 -8.35
C GLU A 302 -17.01 30.34 -9.30
N SER A 303 -15.95 29.74 -8.77
CA SER A 303 -14.79 29.30 -9.55
C SER A 303 -14.99 27.93 -10.20
N SER A 304 -15.90 27.09 -9.68
CA SER A 304 -16.17 25.75 -10.22
C SER A 304 -16.61 25.85 -11.68
N ASP A 305 -17.50 26.77 -12.02
CA ASP A 305 -17.95 26.93 -13.40
C ASP A 305 -16.87 27.52 -14.30
N ARG A 306 -16.01 28.42 -13.78
CA ARG A 306 -14.83 28.92 -14.49
C ARG A 306 -13.81 27.81 -14.75
N VAL A 307 -13.55 26.96 -13.77
CA VAL A 307 -12.62 25.83 -13.87
C VAL A 307 -13.17 24.75 -14.79
N LYS A 308 -14.46 24.40 -14.68
CA LYS A 308 -15.12 23.51 -15.63
C LYS A 308 -15.05 24.07 -17.04
N THR A 309 -15.33 25.36 -17.23
CA THR A 309 -15.24 26.01 -18.55
C THR A 309 -13.81 26.01 -19.07
N LEU A 310 -12.84 26.30 -18.21
CA LEU A 310 -11.42 26.25 -18.55
C LEU A 310 -11.02 24.83 -18.95
N PHE A 311 -11.37 23.80 -18.18
CA PHE A 311 -11.09 22.41 -18.51
C PHE A 311 -11.80 21.97 -19.78
N VAL A 312 -13.09 22.26 -19.97
CA VAL A 312 -13.82 21.90 -21.20
C VAL A 312 -13.21 22.61 -22.41
N THR A 313 -12.82 23.87 -22.28
CA THR A 313 -12.17 24.65 -23.35
C THR A 313 -10.75 24.14 -23.61
N ALA A 314 -9.99 23.87 -22.55
CA ALA A 314 -8.64 23.33 -22.62
C ALA A 314 -8.65 21.94 -23.23
N ILE A 315 -9.52 21.02 -22.78
CA ILE A 315 -9.70 19.67 -23.34
C ILE A 315 -10.03 19.75 -24.83
N LYS A 316 -10.92 20.67 -25.26
CA LYS A 316 -11.20 20.87 -26.69
C LYS A 316 -9.99 21.39 -27.46
N LYS A 317 -9.24 22.34 -26.90
CA LYS A 317 -8.02 22.89 -27.52
C LYS A 317 -6.90 21.85 -27.58
N ILE A 318 -6.64 21.17 -26.47
CA ILE A 318 -5.73 20.04 -26.33
C ILE A 318 -6.13 18.97 -27.35
N GLY A 319 -7.38 18.52 -27.38
CA GLY A 319 -7.85 17.53 -28.35
C GLY A 319 -7.79 17.95 -29.82
N ALA A 320 -7.70 19.26 -30.10
CA ALA A 320 -7.55 19.80 -31.45
C ALA A 320 -6.09 20.12 -31.83
N MET A 321 -5.17 20.12 -30.87
CA MET A 321 -3.74 20.30 -31.11
C MET A 321 -3.15 19.00 -31.67
N ASP A 322 -2.26 19.11 -32.65
CA ASP A 322 -1.42 17.99 -33.05
C ASP A 322 -0.28 17.87 -32.04
N TRP A 323 -0.40 16.90 -31.14
CA TRP A 323 0.62 16.57 -30.15
C TRP A 323 1.74 15.70 -30.72
N GLY A 324 1.73 15.40 -32.01
CA GLY A 324 2.67 14.47 -32.63
C GLY A 324 4.13 14.81 -32.33
N ASN A 325 4.51 16.09 -32.45
CA ASN A 325 5.87 16.55 -32.22
C ASN A 325 6.23 16.60 -30.73
N GLU A 326 5.36 17.13 -29.87
CA GLU A 326 5.58 17.21 -28.42
C GLU A 326 5.68 15.81 -27.80
N ILE A 327 4.81 14.88 -28.21
CA ILE A 327 4.87 13.48 -27.81
C ILE A 327 6.15 12.83 -28.34
N MET A 328 6.55 13.12 -29.58
CA MET A 328 7.79 12.60 -30.16
C MET A 328 9.02 13.09 -29.38
N GLU A 329 9.10 14.37 -29.03
CA GLU A 329 10.23 14.94 -28.29
C GLU A 329 10.27 14.50 -26.82
N ALA A 330 9.10 14.42 -26.16
CA ALA A 330 8.98 13.85 -24.80
C ALA A 330 9.41 12.38 -24.79
N LYS A 331 8.97 11.59 -25.79
CA LYS A 331 9.44 10.21 -26.00
C LYS A 331 10.94 10.16 -26.24
N LYS A 332 11.49 11.04 -27.08
CA LYS A 332 12.93 11.10 -27.38
C LYS A 332 13.76 11.46 -26.14
N THR A 333 13.29 12.38 -25.30
CA THR A 333 13.96 12.75 -24.04
C THR A 333 13.88 11.61 -23.04
N ALA A 334 12.73 10.94 -22.91
CA ALA A 334 12.59 9.75 -22.09
C ALA A 334 13.50 8.60 -22.58
N ARG A 335 13.58 8.37 -23.90
CA ARG A 335 14.46 7.39 -24.56
C ARG A 335 15.94 7.69 -24.39
N ALA A 336 16.32 8.97 -24.40
CA ALA A 336 17.72 9.39 -24.21
C ALA A 336 18.16 9.28 -22.75
N GLY A 337 17.21 9.36 -21.80
CA GLY A 337 17.47 9.15 -20.36
C GLY A 337 17.35 7.69 -19.90
N VAL A 338 16.57 6.86 -20.58
CA VAL A 338 16.24 5.48 -20.18
C VAL A 338 16.02 4.59 -21.42
N MET A 339 16.63 3.40 -21.47
CA MET A 339 16.50 2.43 -22.58
C MET A 339 15.06 1.90 -22.75
N ILE A 340 14.17 2.61 -23.46
CA ILE A 340 12.77 2.19 -23.65
C ILE A 340 12.38 2.25 -25.15
N ASP A 341 11.77 1.16 -25.63
CA ASP A 341 11.35 0.91 -27.01
C ASP A 341 10.12 1.75 -27.47
N GLU A 342 9.80 1.67 -28.76
CA GLU A 342 9.02 2.67 -29.49
C GLU A 342 7.50 2.62 -29.34
N HIS A 343 6.99 1.53 -28.77
CA HIS A 343 5.59 1.12 -28.94
C HIS A 343 4.69 1.27 -27.70
N VAL A 344 4.97 2.20 -26.80
CA VAL A 344 4.27 2.30 -25.50
C VAL A 344 3.23 3.43 -25.44
N VAL A 345 1.94 3.06 -25.37
CA VAL A 345 0.80 3.93 -25.01
C VAL A 345 -0.18 3.13 -24.13
N PHE A 346 -0.54 3.65 -22.95
CA PHE A 346 -1.46 3.00 -21.99
C PHE A 346 -2.94 3.26 -22.36
N ASP A 347 -3.77 2.20 -22.43
CA ASP A 347 -5.22 2.33 -22.71
C ASP A 347 -6.06 2.78 -21.50
N HIS A 348 -5.55 2.69 -20.27
CA HIS A 348 -6.30 3.04 -19.05
C HIS A 348 -6.11 4.49 -18.58
N LEU A 349 -5.34 5.29 -19.34
CA LEU A 349 -5.17 6.74 -19.17
C LEU A 349 -5.82 7.54 -20.31
N LYS A 350 -6.75 6.91 -21.06
CA LYS A 350 -7.54 7.53 -22.14
C LYS A 350 -8.80 8.26 -21.63
N TYR A 351 -8.85 8.64 -20.36
CA TYR A 351 -9.85 9.49 -19.73
C TYR A 351 -9.14 10.49 -18.82
#